data_AF-A0A2S6UK94-F1
#
_entry.id   AF-A0A2S6UK94-F1
#
_cell.length_a   1.000
_cell.length_b   1.000
_cell.length_c   1.000
_cell.angle_alpha   90.00
_cell.angle_beta   90.00
_cell.angle_gamma   90.00
#
_symmetry.space_group_name_H-M   'P 1'
#
loop_
_entity.id
_entity.type
_entity.pdbx_description
1 polymer ?
#
loop_
_entity_poly.entity_id
_entity_poly.type
_entity_poly.pdbx_seq_one_letter_code
_entity_poly.pdbx_strand_id
1 'polypeptide(L)' 'MLNDLTEISACALLSAYQAKNTSPVEVIRAVFKKVSTHDRSLNAFRLVDESMALSEARKSESRWHKGEP' A
#
# COMPACT_ATOMS: atom_id res chain seq x y z
N MET A 1 -12.41 -4.07 -14.37
CA MET A 1 -11.06 -3.49 -14.24
C MET A 1 -10.68 -3.61 -12.77
N LEU A 2 -9.57 -4.28 -12.43
CA LEU A 2 -9.03 -4.17 -11.08
C LEU A 2 -8.51 -2.73 -10.95
N ASN A 3 -9.14 -1.92 -10.09
CA ASN A 3 -8.65 -0.58 -9.79
C ASN A 3 -7.19 -0.68 -9.36
N ASP A 4 -6.31 0.12 -9.98
CA ASP A 4 -4.94 0.28 -9.50
C ASP A 4 -5.02 0.83 -8.07
N LEU A 5 -4.61 0.02 -7.09
CA LEU A 5 -4.64 0.38 -5.67
C LEU A 5 -3.79 1.63 -5.37
N THR A 6 -2.84 1.96 -6.25
CA THR A 6 -1.99 3.15 -6.12
C THR A 6 -2.67 4.44 -6.61
N GLU A 7 -3.83 4.34 -7.26
CA GLU A 7 -4.60 5.47 -7.79
C GLU A 7 -5.83 5.79 -6.93
N ILE A 8 -6.05 5.02 -5.87
CA ILE A 8 -7.13 5.24 -4.90
C ILE A 8 -6.69 6.33 -3.93
N SER A 9 -7.57 7.29 -3.64
CA SER A 9 -7.29 8.35 -2.66
C SER A 9 -7.07 7.77 -1.26
N ALA A 10 -6.29 8.46 -0.43
CA ALA A 10 -6.05 8.03 0.95
C ALA A 10 -7.36 7.81 1.73
N CYS A 11 -8.34 8.70 1.59
CA CYS A 11 -9.64 8.56 2.25
C CYS A 11 -10.41 7.32 1.77
N ALA A 12 -10.38 7.03 0.46
CA ALA A 12 -11.03 5.84 -0.07
C ALA A 12 -10.32 4.54 0.35
N LEU A 13 -8.99 4.57 0.52
CA LEU A 13 -8.24 3.46 1.10
C LEU A 13 -8.63 3.20 2.57
N LEU A 14 -8.83 4.25 3.38
CA LEU A 14 -9.31 4.09 4.76
C LEU A 14 -10.67 3.38 4.80
N SER A 15 -11.62 3.80 3.96
CA SER A 15 -12.92 3.14 3.83
C SER A 15 -12.79 1.69 3.34
N ALA A 16 -11.87 1.42 2.41
CA ALA A 16 -11.65 0.09 1.88
C ALA A 16 -10.99 -0.85 2.90
N TYR A 17 -10.06 -0.37 3.73
CA TYR A 17 -9.47 -1.15 4.83
C TYR A 17 -10.52 -1.47 5.90
N GLN A 18 -11.34 -0.48 6.27
CA GLN A 18 -12.43 -0.68 7.23
C GLN A 18 -13.45 -1.72 6.71
N ALA A 19 -13.79 -1.67 5.42
CA ALA A 19 -14.66 -2.62 4.76
C ALA A 19 -14.00 -3.99 4.48
N LYS A 20 -12.69 -4.13 4.73
CA LYS A 20 -11.86 -5.30 4.37
C LYS A 20 -11.91 -5.66 2.87
N ASN A 21 -12.15 -4.66 2.02
CA ASN A 21 -12.14 -4.80 0.56
C ASN A 21 -10.71 -4.88 0.01
N THR A 22 -9.75 -4.32 0.74
CA THR A 22 -8.31 -4.44 0.48
C THR A 22 -7.55 -4.31 1.80
N SER A 23 -6.26 -4.61 1.81
CA SER A 23 -5.41 -4.45 2.98
C SER A 23 -4.23 -3.50 2.74
N PRO A 24 -3.67 -2.88 3.81
CA PRO A 24 -2.46 -2.07 3.68
C PRO A 24 -1.29 -2.84 3.04
N VAL A 25 -1.22 -4.15 3.23
CA VAL A 25 -0.18 -5.02 2.62
C VAL A 25 -0.38 -5.11 1.11
N GLU A 26 -1.62 -5.28 0.64
CA GLU A 26 -1.93 -5.31 -0.79
C GLU A 26 -1.58 -3.99 -1.47
N VAL A 27 -1.89 -2.86 -0.83
CA VAL A 27 -1.58 -1.52 -1.35
C VAL A 27 -0.07 -1.31 -1.43
N ILE A 28 0.70 -1.65 -0.39
CA ILE A 28 2.17 -1.52 -0.43
C ILE A 28 2.80 -2.41 -1.49
N ARG A 29 2.28 -3.62 -1.72
CA ARG A 29 2.72 -4.46 -2.84
C ARG A 29 2.44 -3.82 -4.20
N ALA A 30 1.27 -3.20 -4.36
CA ALA A 30 0.94 -2.46 -5.59
C ALA A 30 1.87 -1.27 -5.80
N VAL A 31 2.20 -0.52 -4.73
CA VAL A 31 3.18 0.58 -4.78
C VAL A 31 4.54 0.08 -5.25
N PHE A 32 5.09 -0.99 -4.68
CA PHE A 32 6.39 -1.51 -5.12
C PHE A 32 6.39 -2.00 -6.57
N LYS A 33 5.29 -2.59 -7.04
CA LYS A 33 5.13 -2.93 -8.45
C LYS A 33 5.19 -1.68 -9.35
N LYS A 34 4.60 -0.57 -8.93
CA LYS A 34 4.62 0.69 -9.69
C LYS A 34 6.02 1.33 -9.65
N VAL A 35 6.67 1.33 -8.49
CA VAL A 35 8.05 1.80 -8.31
C VAL A 35 9.01 1.01 -9.22
N SER A 36 8.97 -0.33 -9.18
CA SER A 36 9.87 -1.15 -10.00
C SER A 36 9.68 -0.96 -11.51
N THR A 37 8.47 -0.57 -11.93
CA THR A 37 8.15 -0.30 -13.34
C THR A 37 8.63 1.08 -13.80
N HIS A 38 8.55 2.12 -12.96
CA HIS A 38 8.72 3.52 -13.39
C HIS A 38 9.95 4.21 -12.82
N ASP A 39 10.45 3.80 -11.66
CA ASP A 39 11.49 4.56 -10.96
C ASP A 39 12.82 4.58 -11.72
N ARG A 40 13.09 3.59 -12.58
CA ARG A 40 14.27 3.59 -13.45
C ARG A 40 14.32 4.79 -14.41
N SER A 41 13.17 5.26 -14.90
CA SER A 41 13.10 6.41 -15.82
C SER A 41 12.89 7.72 -15.07
N LEU A 42 12.17 7.69 -13.94
CA LEU A 42 11.83 8.88 -13.17
C LEU A 42 12.93 9.27 -12.17
N ASN A 43 13.71 8.30 -11.70
CA ASN A 43 14.72 8.47 -10.66
C ASN A 43 14.17 9.23 -9.43
N ALA A 44 12.98 8.82 -8.98
CA ALA A 44 12.20 9.52 -7.97
C ALA A 44 12.57 9.05 -6.55
N PHE A 45 12.98 7.79 -6.38
CA PHE A 45 13.38 7.23 -5.09
C PHE A 45 14.90 7.09 -4.97
N ARG A 46 15.45 7.49 -3.82
CA ARG A 46 16.87 7.25 -3.47
C ARG A 46 17.08 5.95 -2.71
N LEU A 47 16.08 5.52 -1.97
CA LEU A 47 16.09 4.32 -1.16
C LEU A 47 14.68 3.72 -1.20
N VAL A 48 14.61 2.42 -1.45
CA VAL A 48 13.39 1.64 -1.40
C VAL A 48 13.63 0.50 -0.40
N ASP A 49 13.13 0.67 0.82
CA ASP A 49 13.19 -0.38 1.85
C ASP A 49 11.88 -1.18 1.87
N GLU A 50 11.81 -2.18 0.99
CA GLU A 50 10.63 -3.04 0.87
C GLU A 50 10.32 -3.81 2.16
N SER A 51 11.38 -4.22 2.87
CA SER A 51 11.26 -5.05 4.06
C SER A 51 10.59 -4.29 5.21
N MET A 52 11.04 -3.07 5.46
CA MET A 52 10.49 -2.20 6.49
C MET A 52 9.06 -1.80 6.16
N ALA A 53 8.80 -1.39 4.92
CA ALA A 53 7.46 -0.98 4.50
C ALA A 53 6.44 -2.13 4.60
N LEU A 54 6.80 -3.35 4.21
CA LEU A 54 5.92 -4.52 4.36
C LEU A 54 5.72 -4.88 5.84
N SER A 55 6.72 -4.70 6.69
CA SER A 55 6.59 -4.90 8.14
C SER A 55 5.57 -3.93 8.74
N GLU A 56 5.68 -2.64 8.43
CA GLU A 56 4.73 -1.62 8.89
C GLU A 56 3.32 -1.81 8.32
N ALA A 57 3.20 -2.24 7.06
CA ALA A 57 1.92 -2.57 6.44
C ALA A 57 1.21 -3.70 7.18
N ARG A 58 1.93 -4.76 7.58
CA ARG A 58 1.38 -5.87 8.38
C ARG A 58 0.92 -5.41 9.77
N LYS A 59 1.68 -4.51 10.42
CA LYS A 59 1.26 -3.92 11.71
C LYS A 59 -0.04 -3.14 11.54
N SER A 60 -0.16 -2.34 10.47
CA SER A 60 -1.39 -1.61 10.16
C SER A 60 -2.54 -2.56 9.84
N GLU A 61 -2.34 -3.59 9.03
CA GLU A 61 -3.36 -4.61 8.73
C GLU A 61 -3.88 -5.28 10.01
N SER A 62 -2.99 -5.61 10.95
CA SER A 62 -3.39 -6.14 12.26
C SER A 62 -4.25 -5.17 13.07
N ARG A 63 -3.92 -3.87 13.05
CA ARG A 63 -4.71 -2.80 13.68
C ARG A 63 -6.11 -2.68 13.08
N TRP A 64 -6.21 -2.68 11.75
CA TRP A 64 -7.49 -2.68 11.04
C TRP A 64 -8.34 -3.91 11.36
N HIS A 65 -7.73 -5.08 11.49
CA HIS A 65 -8.45 -6.30 11.90
C HIS A 65 -9.02 -6.22 13.33
N LYS A 66 -8.39 -5.46 14.22
CA LYS A 66 -8.86 -5.23 15.59
C LYS A 66 -9.88 -4.09 15.71
N GLY A 67 -10.12 -3.34 14.63
CA GLY A 67 -10.96 -2.15 14.66
C GLY A 67 -10.28 -0.94 15.32
N GLU A 68 -8.96 -0.96 15.45
CA GLU A 68 -8.13 0.07 16.08
C GLU A 68 -7.14 0.65 15.04
N PRO A 69 -7.60 1.46 14.07
CA PRO A 69 -6.77 1.91 12.92
C PRO A 69 -5.45 2.60 13.29
#